data_AF-A0A956XSL5-F1
#
_entry.id   AF-A0A956XSL5-F1
#
_cell.length_a   1.000
_cell.length_b   1.000
_cell.length_c   1.000
_cell.angle_alpha   90.00
_cell.angle_beta   90.00
_cell.angle_gamma   90.00
#
_symmetry.space_group_name_H-M   'P 1'
#
loop_
_entity.id
_entity.type
_entity.pdbx_description
1 polymer ?
#
loop_
_entity_poly.entity_id
_entity_poly.type
_entity_poly.pdbx_seq_one_letter_code
_entity_poly.pdbx_strand_id
1 'polypeptide(L)'
;PEADWYWLQTRAEYLAGNCGMTIWSPFILDEMAGLRDSVLPTCAECADDPAYIARNTGVVSAFSGYSSDTPAAWGSTFNIGISPDAPEAAESFVEYWFNEGYLDALGVAAEGKFPMRRGTLDNPTAFVDGWSMLDVGVDRRAPLSDFYDADTLATIVAGSDGYSRMGFDVGQSTLASAVGAQFFIQENLVAAINGEISAEEAAENIQIEIEDLQFDLEG
;
A
#
# COMPACT_ATOMS: atom_id res chain seq x y z
N PRO A 1 -10.20 28.06 0.23
CA PRO A 1 -8.96 27.54 0.86
C PRO A 1 -8.75 26.13 0.35
N GLU A 2 -7.61 25.86 -0.31
CA GLU A 2 -7.24 24.51 -0.72
C GLU A 2 -7.41 23.58 0.48
N ALA A 3 -8.16 22.49 0.33
CA ALA A 3 -8.50 21.61 1.44
C ALA A 3 -7.22 21.09 2.11
N ASP A 4 -7.18 21.14 3.43
CA ASP A 4 -6.06 20.86 4.35
C ASP A 4 -5.55 19.39 4.34
N TRP A 5 -5.65 18.68 3.21
CA TRP A 5 -5.32 17.26 3.06
C TRP A 5 -4.27 17.07 1.97
N TYR A 6 -3.04 17.51 2.23
CA TYR A 6 -1.95 17.30 1.29
C TYR A 6 -1.12 16.08 1.70
N TRP A 7 -1.27 14.97 0.98
CA TRP A 7 -0.48 13.75 1.20
C TRP A 7 1.04 14.02 1.22
N LEU A 8 1.50 15.03 0.48
CA LEU A 8 2.90 15.44 0.51
C LEU A 8 3.32 15.92 1.92
N GLN A 9 2.42 16.61 2.65
CA GLN A 9 2.70 17.10 3.99
C GLN A 9 2.89 15.94 4.96
N THR A 10 1.99 14.96 5.03
CA THR A 10 2.12 13.86 5.99
C THR A 10 3.41 13.06 5.79
N ARG A 11 3.78 12.82 4.53
CA ARG A 11 5.08 12.23 4.18
C ARG A 11 6.25 13.13 4.61
N ALA A 12 6.21 14.41 4.25
CA ALA A 12 7.30 15.34 4.57
C ALA A 12 7.50 15.48 6.09
N GLU A 13 6.42 15.52 6.87
CA GLU A 13 6.48 15.54 8.33
C GLU A 13 7.17 14.29 8.90
N TYR A 14 6.90 13.10 8.33
CA TYR A 14 7.57 11.87 8.75
C TYR A 14 9.08 11.90 8.40
N LEU A 15 9.41 12.32 7.18
CA LEU A 15 10.80 12.46 6.73
C LEU A 15 11.57 13.57 7.46
N ALA A 16 10.86 14.54 8.04
CA ALA A 16 11.41 15.58 8.90
C ALA A 16 11.57 15.14 10.37
N GLY A 17 11.06 13.96 10.75
CA GLY A 17 11.10 13.45 12.12
C GLY A 17 10.03 14.04 13.06
N ASN A 18 8.98 14.66 12.49
CA ASN A 18 7.93 15.34 13.28
C ASN A 18 6.76 14.41 13.67
N CYS A 19 6.74 13.17 13.19
CA CYS A 19 5.74 12.17 13.60
C CYS A 19 6.36 10.80 13.89
N GLY A 20 5.83 10.12 14.91
CA GLY A 20 6.33 8.81 15.34
C GLY A 20 5.79 7.61 14.54
N MET A 21 4.76 7.83 13.73
CA MET A 21 4.14 6.81 12.88
C MET A 21 3.52 7.48 11.66
N THR A 22 3.60 6.80 10.51
CA THR A 22 2.89 7.17 9.29
C THR A 22 2.23 5.93 8.69
N ILE A 23 1.07 6.11 8.07
CA ILE A 23 0.44 5.08 7.23
C ILE A 23 0.74 5.49 5.80
N TRP A 24 1.62 4.74 5.14
CA TRP A 24 2.04 5.02 3.78
C TRP A 24 2.22 3.75 2.98
N SER A 25 2.20 3.90 1.66
CA SER A 25 2.60 2.82 0.77
C SER A 25 4.08 2.44 0.99
N PRO A 26 4.51 1.21 0.70
CA PRO A 26 5.93 0.87 0.77
C PRO A 26 6.83 1.70 -0.18
N PHE A 27 6.26 2.48 -1.10
CA PHE A 27 6.99 3.52 -1.85
C PHE A 27 7.70 4.59 -0.98
N ILE A 28 7.50 4.63 0.33
CA ILE A 28 8.31 5.50 1.22
C ILE A 28 9.66 4.87 1.58
N LEU A 29 9.87 3.57 1.34
CA LEU A 29 11.08 2.86 1.78
C LEU A 29 12.35 3.42 1.14
N ASP A 30 12.34 3.67 -0.17
CA ASP A 30 13.49 4.28 -0.84
C ASP A 30 13.69 5.74 -0.40
N GLU A 31 12.59 6.47 -0.16
CA GLU A 31 12.59 7.85 0.32
C GLU A 31 13.20 7.95 1.74
N MET A 32 12.83 7.05 2.66
CA MET A 32 13.41 6.96 4.01
C MET A 32 14.89 6.55 4.01
N ALA A 33 15.30 5.76 3.02
CA ALA A 33 16.70 5.40 2.80
C ALA A 33 17.51 6.54 2.14
N GLY A 34 16.86 7.68 1.88
CA GLY A 34 17.46 8.83 1.24
C GLY A 34 17.75 8.62 -0.23
N LEU A 35 17.13 7.64 -0.91
CA LEU A 35 17.45 7.21 -2.28
C LEU A 35 16.96 8.15 -3.41
N ARG A 36 16.21 9.20 -3.03
CA ARG A 36 15.58 10.15 -3.96
C ARG A 36 15.80 11.60 -3.53
N ASP A 37 16.49 12.38 -4.37
CA ASP A 37 16.91 13.76 -4.10
C ASP A 37 15.71 14.71 -3.92
N SER A 38 14.62 14.47 -4.65
CA SER A 38 13.42 15.33 -4.59
C SER A 38 12.63 15.24 -3.29
N VAL A 39 12.95 14.27 -2.41
CA VAL A 39 12.20 13.93 -1.19
C VAL A 39 13.15 13.40 -0.10
N LEU A 40 14.30 14.04 0.07
CA LEU A 40 15.27 13.60 1.08
C LEU A 40 14.70 13.72 2.51
N PRO A 41 15.06 12.79 3.40
CA PRO A 41 14.88 12.97 4.83
C PRO A 41 15.56 14.25 5.32
N THR A 42 14.82 15.07 6.08
CA THR A 42 15.27 16.39 6.57
C THR A 42 15.34 16.47 8.09
N CYS A 43 15.30 15.33 8.78
CA CYS A 43 15.49 15.26 10.22
C CYS A 43 16.90 15.75 10.64
N ALA A 44 17.10 16.04 11.93
CA ALA A 44 18.38 16.57 12.41
C ALA A 44 19.54 15.59 12.16
N GLU A 45 19.31 14.30 12.39
CA GLU A 45 20.26 13.21 12.18
C GLU A 45 20.51 12.94 10.69
N CYS A 46 19.54 13.30 9.84
CA CYS A 46 19.57 13.07 8.40
C CYS A 46 20.64 13.91 7.68
N ALA A 47 21.13 14.97 8.32
CA ALA A 47 22.21 15.80 7.79
C ALA A 47 23.54 15.04 7.67
N ASP A 48 23.83 14.16 8.63
CA ASP A 48 25.02 13.30 8.62
C ASP A 48 24.72 11.92 8.00
N ASP A 49 23.47 11.49 8.10
CA ASP A 49 23.02 10.16 7.67
C ASP A 49 21.64 10.22 6.97
N PRO A 50 21.60 10.37 5.63
CA PRO A 50 20.35 10.42 4.88
C PRO A 50 19.47 9.17 5.02
N ALA A 51 20.01 8.04 5.50
CA ALA A 51 19.26 6.80 5.71
C ALA A 51 18.84 6.59 7.18
N TYR A 52 18.99 7.61 8.04
CA TYR A 52 18.67 7.54 9.45
C TYR A 52 17.22 7.11 9.69
N ILE A 53 16.26 7.69 8.97
CA ILE A 53 14.84 7.34 9.12
C ILE A 53 14.60 5.86 8.79
N ALA A 54 15.15 5.35 7.69
CA ALA A 54 15.02 3.93 7.33
C ALA A 54 15.51 2.99 8.44
N ARG A 55 16.68 3.30 9.04
CA ARG A 55 17.28 2.48 10.10
C ARG A 55 16.56 2.53 11.44
N ASN A 56 15.75 3.55 11.67
CA ASN A 56 15.08 3.79 12.95
C ASN A 56 13.55 3.62 12.84
N THR A 57 13.05 3.10 11.71
CA THR A 57 11.63 2.87 11.46
C THR A 57 11.32 1.38 11.54
N GLY A 58 10.36 1.01 12.40
CA GLY A 58 9.74 -0.31 12.36
C GLY A 58 8.58 -0.36 11.36
N VAL A 59 8.28 -1.55 10.84
CA VAL A 59 7.16 -1.76 9.91
C VAL A 59 6.05 -2.57 10.58
N VAL A 60 4.81 -2.11 10.44
CA VAL A 60 3.58 -2.82 10.81
C VAL A 60 2.78 -3.08 9.54
N SER A 61 2.49 -4.34 9.22
CA SER A 61 1.85 -4.72 7.95
C SER A 61 0.34 -5.01 8.08
N ALA A 62 -0.17 -5.21 9.29
CA ALA A 62 -1.58 -5.48 9.54
C ALA A 62 -2.02 -4.94 10.90
N PHE A 63 -3.30 -4.58 11.00
CA PHE A 63 -3.92 -4.06 12.22
C PHE A 63 -5.08 -4.96 12.66
N SER A 64 -5.20 -5.23 13.95
CA SER A 64 -6.40 -5.81 14.56
C SER A 64 -7.21 -4.70 15.24
N GLY A 65 -8.52 -4.89 15.37
CA GLY A 65 -9.42 -3.87 15.92
C GLY A 65 -10.49 -4.47 16.82
N TYR A 66 -11.31 -3.60 17.43
CA TYR A 66 -12.33 -4.01 18.40
C TYR A 66 -13.29 -5.09 17.86
N SER A 67 -13.62 -5.04 16.58
CA SER A 67 -14.57 -5.97 15.94
C SER A 67 -13.97 -7.34 15.60
N SER A 68 -12.63 -7.48 15.59
CA SER A 68 -11.95 -8.74 15.27
C SER A 68 -10.48 -8.73 15.66
N ASP A 69 -10.04 -9.80 16.32
CA ASP A 69 -8.63 -10.08 16.61
C ASP A 69 -7.85 -10.58 15.38
N THR A 70 -8.53 -10.86 14.26
CA THR A 70 -7.86 -11.23 13.00
C THR A 70 -7.20 -10.00 12.39
N PRO A 71 -5.87 -9.96 12.22
CA PRO A 71 -5.21 -8.80 11.60
C PRO A 71 -5.67 -8.60 10.16
N ALA A 72 -6.00 -7.37 9.80
CA ALA A 72 -6.31 -6.98 8.44
C ALA A 72 -5.16 -6.14 7.86
N ALA A 73 -4.67 -6.54 6.69
CA ALA A 73 -3.75 -5.73 5.91
C ALA A 73 -4.52 -4.93 4.86
N TRP A 74 -4.13 -3.68 4.68
CA TRP A 74 -4.63 -2.84 3.60
C TRP A 74 -3.61 -2.80 2.46
N GLY A 75 -4.09 -2.98 1.24
CA GLY A 75 -3.26 -2.97 0.06
C GLY A 75 -4.09 -2.90 -1.20
N SER A 76 -3.39 -2.72 -2.32
CA SER A 76 -3.98 -2.77 -3.65
C SER A 76 -3.26 -3.83 -4.47
N THR A 77 -4.02 -4.65 -5.18
CA THR A 77 -3.48 -5.61 -6.13
C THR A 77 -3.70 -5.09 -7.54
N PHE A 78 -2.64 -5.10 -8.34
CA PHE A 78 -2.75 -4.89 -9.78
C PHE A 78 -3.15 -6.19 -10.44
N ASN A 79 -4.33 -6.20 -11.05
CA ASN A 79 -4.89 -7.36 -11.73
C ASN A 79 -4.94 -7.09 -13.23
N ILE A 80 -4.57 -8.08 -14.04
CA ILE A 80 -4.61 -7.98 -15.50
C ILE A 80 -5.75 -8.84 -16.01
N GLY A 81 -6.65 -8.21 -16.77
CA GLY A 81 -7.72 -8.88 -17.49
C GLY A 81 -7.43 -8.91 -18.99
N ILE A 82 -7.73 -10.04 -19.63
CA ILE A 82 -7.73 -10.18 -21.08
C ILE A 82 -9.20 -10.13 -21.52
N SER A 83 -9.54 -9.21 -22.42
CA SER A 83 -10.91 -9.09 -22.92
C SER A 83 -11.30 -10.32 -23.77
N PRO A 84 -12.58 -10.72 -23.82
CA PRO A 84 -13.01 -11.89 -24.59
C PRO A 84 -12.61 -11.86 -26.07
N ASP A 85 -12.54 -10.66 -26.67
CA ASP A 85 -12.19 -10.46 -28.09
C ASP A 85 -10.70 -10.07 -28.29
N ALA A 86 -9.85 -10.26 -27.28
CA ALA A 86 -8.43 -9.95 -27.41
C ALA A 86 -7.74 -10.87 -28.42
N PRO A 87 -6.75 -10.39 -29.19
CA PRO A 87 -5.95 -11.26 -30.04
C PRO A 87 -5.07 -12.19 -29.20
N GLU A 88 -4.68 -13.35 -29.76
CA GLU A 88 -3.77 -14.33 -29.14
C GLU A 88 -2.44 -13.71 -28.65
N ALA A 89 -1.98 -12.65 -29.31
CA ALA A 89 -0.81 -11.88 -28.89
C ALA A 89 -0.94 -11.28 -27.48
N ALA A 90 -2.16 -10.99 -27.01
CA ALA A 90 -2.39 -10.50 -25.65
C ALA A 90 -2.11 -11.59 -24.61
N GLU A 91 -2.57 -12.82 -24.85
CA GLU A 91 -2.30 -13.97 -23.99
C GLU A 91 -0.80 -14.27 -23.97
N SER A 92 -0.15 -14.28 -25.14
CA SER A 92 1.30 -14.49 -25.26
C SER A 92 2.10 -13.43 -24.48
N PHE A 93 1.68 -12.17 -24.54
CA PHE A 93 2.33 -11.09 -23.80
C PHE A 93 2.16 -11.24 -22.29
N VAL A 94 0.96 -11.59 -21.82
CA VAL A 94 0.70 -11.83 -20.38
C VAL A 94 1.51 -13.02 -19.89
N GLU A 95 1.61 -14.11 -20.66
CA GLU A 95 2.45 -15.26 -20.31
C GLU A 95 3.93 -14.88 -20.21
N TYR A 96 4.46 -14.15 -21.20
CA TYR A 96 5.82 -13.63 -21.15
C TYR A 96 6.03 -12.74 -19.92
N TRP A 97 5.14 -11.76 -19.70
CA TRP A 97 5.28 -10.80 -18.61
C TRP A 97 5.24 -11.48 -17.25
N PHE A 98 4.28 -12.37 -16.98
CA PHE A 98 4.19 -13.00 -15.67
C PHE A 98 5.25 -14.07 -15.42
N ASN A 99 5.96 -14.57 -16.44
CA ASN A 99 7.04 -15.54 -16.30
C ASN A 99 8.42 -14.89 -16.47
N GLU A 100 8.79 -14.55 -17.70
CA GLU A 100 10.14 -14.08 -18.05
C GLU A 100 10.35 -12.62 -17.63
N GLY A 101 9.38 -11.75 -17.91
CA GLY A 101 9.49 -10.31 -17.64
C GLY A 101 9.07 -9.87 -16.25
N TYR A 102 8.76 -10.79 -15.33
CA TYR A 102 8.07 -10.45 -14.09
C TYR A 102 8.95 -9.63 -13.15
N LEU A 103 10.18 -10.08 -12.91
CA LEU A 103 11.13 -9.37 -12.06
C LEU A 103 11.55 -8.03 -12.65
N ASP A 104 11.71 -7.95 -13.98
CA ASP A 104 12.02 -6.68 -14.65
C ASP A 104 10.91 -5.65 -14.43
N ALA A 105 9.65 -6.08 -14.52
CA ALA A 105 8.50 -5.20 -14.29
C ALA A 105 8.36 -4.75 -12.84
N LEU A 106 8.70 -5.62 -11.87
CA LEU A 106 8.78 -5.24 -10.45
C LEU A 106 9.94 -4.27 -10.22
N GLY A 107 11.11 -4.50 -10.85
CA GLY A 107 12.33 -3.70 -10.72
C GLY A 107 12.20 -2.24 -11.15
N VAL A 108 11.17 -1.91 -11.94
CA VAL A 108 10.81 -0.52 -12.24
C VAL A 108 10.61 0.31 -10.97
N ALA A 109 10.04 -0.28 -9.91
CA ALA A 109 9.77 0.39 -8.64
C ALA A 109 9.60 -0.65 -7.51
N ALA A 110 10.68 -1.40 -7.25
CA ALA A 110 10.67 -2.59 -6.40
C ALA A 110 10.27 -2.27 -4.94
N GLU A 111 10.47 -1.03 -4.49
CA GLU A 111 10.08 -0.54 -3.17
C GLU A 111 8.57 -0.63 -2.92
N GLY A 112 7.74 -0.50 -3.96
CA GLY A 112 6.28 -0.53 -3.86
C GLY A 112 5.60 -1.62 -4.67
N LYS A 113 6.33 -2.35 -5.51
CA LYS A 113 5.82 -3.44 -6.34
C LYS A 113 6.25 -4.79 -5.80
N PHE A 114 5.37 -5.44 -5.04
CA PHE A 114 5.60 -6.76 -4.46
C PHE A 114 5.09 -7.88 -5.37
N PRO A 115 5.76 -9.05 -5.37
CA PRO A 115 5.31 -10.20 -6.16
C PRO A 115 4.08 -10.87 -5.53
N MET A 116 2.89 -10.66 -6.11
CA MET A 116 1.69 -11.45 -5.75
C MET A 116 1.78 -12.90 -6.25
N ARG A 117 2.53 -13.11 -7.34
CA ARG A 117 2.93 -14.45 -7.79
C ARG A 117 4.27 -14.75 -7.13
N ARG A 118 4.30 -15.66 -6.15
CA ARG A 118 5.51 -15.93 -5.34
C ARG A 118 6.61 -16.68 -6.10
N GLY A 119 6.23 -17.50 -7.08
CA GLY A 119 7.15 -18.29 -7.88
C GLY A 119 6.46 -19.07 -8.99
N THR A 120 7.13 -20.11 -9.47
CA THR A 120 6.62 -21.06 -10.46
C THR A 120 6.24 -22.39 -9.79
N LEU A 121 5.67 -23.33 -10.56
CA LEU A 121 5.39 -24.68 -10.05
C LEU A 121 6.67 -25.42 -9.64
N ASP A 122 7.76 -25.22 -10.39
CA ASP A 122 9.04 -25.89 -10.13
C ASP A 122 9.88 -25.17 -9.06
N ASN A 123 9.68 -23.86 -8.90
CA ASN A 123 10.34 -23.06 -7.87
C ASN A 123 9.34 -22.08 -7.22
N PRO A 124 8.66 -22.49 -6.14
CA PRO A 124 7.57 -21.73 -5.52
C PRO A 124 7.96 -20.36 -4.93
N THR A 125 9.24 -20.08 -4.72
CA THR A 125 9.74 -18.81 -4.13
C THR A 125 10.52 -17.94 -5.12
N ALA A 126 10.66 -18.37 -6.37
CA ALA A 126 11.53 -17.74 -7.37
C ALA A 126 11.40 -16.21 -7.46
N PHE A 127 10.19 -15.69 -7.41
CA PHE A 127 9.95 -14.25 -7.58
C PHE A 127 10.09 -13.45 -6.30
N VAL A 128 9.78 -14.04 -5.14
CA VAL A 128 10.06 -13.41 -3.83
C VAL A 128 11.57 -13.30 -3.63
N ASP A 129 12.31 -14.38 -3.90
CA ASP A 129 13.75 -14.41 -3.77
C ASP A 129 14.40 -13.43 -4.76
N GLY A 130 13.96 -13.43 -6.02
CA GLY A 130 14.44 -12.49 -7.03
C GLY A 130 14.12 -11.04 -6.71
N TRP A 131 12.92 -10.75 -6.20
CA TRP A 131 12.51 -9.39 -5.80
C TRP A 131 13.40 -8.82 -4.69
N SER A 132 13.78 -9.65 -3.72
CA SER A 132 14.65 -9.22 -2.60
C SER A 132 16.03 -8.71 -3.02
N MET A 133 16.45 -9.05 -4.24
CA MET A 133 17.72 -8.65 -4.83
C MET A 133 17.61 -7.46 -5.77
N LEU A 134 16.40 -6.93 -6.01
CA LEU A 134 16.20 -5.79 -6.90
C LEU A 134 16.66 -4.49 -6.23
N ASP A 135 17.34 -3.65 -7.00
CA ASP A 135 17.63 -2.29 -6.57
C ASP A 135 16.34 -1.47 -6.48
N VAL A 136 16.23 -0.65 -5.44
CA VAL A 136 15.21 0.38 -5.25
C VAL A 136 15.80 1.78 -5.43
N GLY A 137 14.96 2.80 -5.52
CA GLY A 137 15.39 4.20 -5.56
C GLY A 137 15.42 4.82 -6.96
N VAL A 138 15.48 6.15 -6.99
CA VAL A 138 15.38 6.96 -8.20
C VAL A 138 16.74 7.53 -8.60
N ASP A 139 17.31 8.41 -7.76
CA ASP A 139 18.56 9.12 -8.07
C ASP A 139 19.79 8.29 -7.68
N ARG A 140 19.66 7.51 -6.60
CA ARG A 140 20.64 6.47 -6.23
C ARG A 140 19.89 5.15 -6.08
N ARG A 141 20.55 4.07 -6.49
CA ARG A 141 19.97 2.73 -6.50
C ARG A 141 20.79 1.77 -5.66
N ALA A 142 20.10 1.00 -4.85
CA ALA A 142 20.66 -0.01 -3.97
C ALA A 142 19.56 -1.01 -3.55
N PRO A 143 19.92 -2.25 -3.17
CA PRO A 143 18.93 -3.20 -2.66
C PRO A 143 18.39 -2.74 -1.29
N LEU A 144 17.12 -3.05 -0.99
CA LEU A 144 16.51 -2.69 0.30
C LEU A 144 17.27 -3.31 1.50
N SER A 145 17.95 -4.44 1.31
CA SER A 145 18.76 -5.11 2.34
C SER A 145 19.93 -4.27 2.86
N ASP A 146 20.33 -3.23 2.14
CA ASP A 146 21.37 -2.31 2.62
C ASP A 146 20.85 -1.34 3.71
N PHE A 147 19.53 -1.21 3.84
CA PHE A 147 18.87 -0.25 4.74
C PHE A 147 17.95 -0.90 5.77
N TYR A 148 17.39 -2.07 5.45
CA TYR A 148 16.43 -2.79 6.28
C TYR A 148 16.94 -4.18 6.63
N ASP A 149 16.74 -4.58 7.88
CA ASP A 149 17.08 -5.93 8.32
C ASP A 149 16.13 -6.99 7.72
N ALA A 150 16.56 -8.26 7.81
CA ALA A 150 15.83 -9.38 7.23
C ALA A 150 14.42 -9.55 7.82
N ASP A 151 14.23 -9.25 9.12
CA ASP A 151 12.93 -9.37 9.80
C ASP A 151 11.95 -8.30 9.30
N THR A 152 12.44 -7.08 9.05
CA THR A 152 11.66 -5.99 8.46
C THR A 152 11.24 -6.32 7.04
N LEU A 153 12.17 -6.79 6.21
CA LEU A 153 11.87 -7.21 4.83
C LEU A 153 10.87 -8.37 4.79
N ALA A 154 11.03 -9.35 5.68
CA ALA A 154 10.07 -10.45 5.82
C ALA A 154 8.68 -9.95 6.22
N THR A 155 8.59 -8.98 7.13
CA THR A 155 7.33 -8.35 7.55
C THR A 155 6.64 -7.64 6.40
N ILE A 156 7.39 -6.89 5.59
CA ILE A 156 6.88 -6.18 4.41
C ILE A 156 6.32 -7.19 3.40
N VAL A 157 7.09 -8.22 3.04
CA VAL A 157 6.68 -9.24 2.06
C VAL A 157 5.46 -10.01 2.56
N ALA A 158 5.47 -10.46 3.81
CA ALA A 158 4.36 -11.20 4.42
C ALA A 158 3.08 -10.36 4.54
N GLY A 159 3.20 -9.02 4.59
CA GLY A 159 2.04 -8.12 4.58
C GLY A 159 1.13 -8.32 3.36
N SER A 160 1.68 -8.73 2.23
CA SER A 160 0.91 -9.01 1.02
C SER A 160 0.04 -10.27 1.10
N ASP A 161 0.37 -11.22 1.97
CA ASP A 161 -0.43 -12.44 2.17
C ASP A 161 -1.78 -12.13 2.85
N GLY A 162 -1.90 -10.98 3.53
CA GLY A 162 -3.08 -10.57 4.29
C GLY A 162 -4.06 -9.65 3.55
N TYR A 163 -3.83 -9.37 2.26
CA TYR A 163 -4.70 -8.46 1.51
C TYR A 163 -6.10 -9.05 1.32
N SER A 164 -7.09 -8.35 1.87
CA SER A 164 -8.51 -8.65 1.67
C SER A 164 -9.16 -7.53 0.85
N ARG A 165 -10.13 -7.91 0.01
CA ARG A 165 -10.93 -6.92 -0.72
C ARG A 165 -12.28 -6.79 -0.02
N MET A 166 -12.55 -5.60 0.51
CA MET A 166 -13.78 -5.31 1.24
C MET A 166 -15.01 -5.82 0.47
N GLY A 167 -15.88 -6.56 1.16
CA GLY A 167 -17.13 -7.09 0.63
C GLY A 167 -17.00 -8.34 -0.26
N PHE A 168 -15.82 -8.71 -0.77
CA PHE A 168 -15.70 -9.84 -1.71
C PHE A 168 -16.03 -11.18 -1.06
N ASP A 169 -15.44 -11.48 0.10
CA ASP A 169 -15.59 -12.78 0.77
C ASP A 169 -16.99 -13.00 1.37
N VAL A 170 -17.79 -11.93 1.46
CA VAL A 170 -19.15 -11.95 2.02
C VAL A 170 -20.24 -11.65 0.99
N GLY A 171 -19.90 -11.64 -0.31
CA GLY A 171 -20.87 -11.44 -1.39
C GLY A 171 -21.39 -10.00 -1.54
N GLN A 172 -20.72 -9.01 -0.94
CA GLN A 172 -21.05 -7.59 -0.94
C GLN A 172 -20.11 -6.77 -1.85
N SER A 173 -19.51 -7.38 -2.88
CA SER A 173 -18.50 -6.72 -3.72
C SER A 173 -19.05 -5.50 -4.49
N THR A 174 -20.31 -5.56 -4.93
CA THR A 174 -20.98 -4.43 -5.61
C THR A 174 -21.14 -3.24 -4.66
N LEU A 175 -21.72 -3.47 -3.48
CA LEU A 175 -21.90 -2.44 -2.45
C LEU A 175 -20.55 -1.86 -2.02
N ALA A 176 -19.57 -2.71 -1.70
CA ALA A 176 -18.24 -2.26 -1.30
C ALA A 176 -17.53 -1.44 -2.39
N SER A 177 -17.73 -1.79 -3.67
CA SER A 177 -17.21 -1.01 -4.79
C SER A 177 -17.88 0.35 -4.91
N ALA A 178 -19.21 0.41 -4.68
CA ALA A 178 -19.95 1.66 -4.68
C ALA A 178 -19.54 2.56 -3.52
N VAL A 179 -19.41 2.01 -2.30
CA VAL A 179 -18.90 2.73 -1.11
C VAL A 179 -17.52 3.32 -1.40
N GLY A 180 -16.61 2.55 -1.99
CA GLY A 180 -15.26 3.00 -2.32
C GLY A 180 -15.21 4.11 -3.39
N ALA A 181 -16.29 4.36 -4.11
CA ALA A 181 -16.42 5.45 -5.07
C ALA A 181 -17.03 6.73 -4.45
N GLN A 182 -17.50 6.67 -3.20
CA GLN A 182 -18.02 7.80 -2.45
C GLN A 182 -16.98 8.34 -1.45
N PHE A 183 -17.19 9.56 -0.97
CA PHE A 183 -16.30 10.22 0.00
C PHE A 183 -16.88 10.34 1.42
N PHE A 184 -18.10 9.85 1.67
CA PHE A 184 -18.78 10.04 2.96
C PHE A 184 -18.02 9.43 4.15
N ILE A 185 -17.21 8.37 3.95
CA ILE A 185 -16.35 7.80 5.00
C ILE A 185 -15.27 8.81 5.41
N GLN A 186 -14.58 9.37 4.42
CA GLN A 186 -13.51 10.34 4.62
C GLN A 186 -14.06 11.62 5.22
N GLU A 187 -15.20 12.11 4.74
CA GLU A 187 -15.85 13.33 5.24
C GLU A 187 -16.25 13.20 6.71
N ASN A 188 -16.89 12.09 7.10
CA ASN A 188 -17.26 11.84 8.50
C ASN A 188 -16.02 11.63 9.40
N LEU A 189 -15.00 10.92 8.90
CA LEU A 189 -13.74 10.75 9.64
C LEU A 189 -13.06 12.11 9.91
N VAL A 190 -13.01 12.98 8.90
CA VAL A 190 -12.45 14.33 9.02
C VAL A 190 -13.23 15.16 10.05
N ALA A 191 -14.57 15.17 9.96
CA ALA A 191 -15.41 15.88 10.90
C ALA A 191 -15.18 15.40 12.34
N ALA A 192 -15.03 14.08 12.55
CA ALA A 192 -14.71 13.52 13.86
C ALA A 192 -13.33 13.94 14.37
N ILE A 193 -12.29 13.89 13.51
CA ILE A 193 -10.93 14.30 13.86
C ILE A 193 -10.87 15.79 14.25
N ASN A 194 -11.64 16.64 13.56
CA ASN A 194 -11.75 18.06 13.85
C ASN A 194 -12.62 18.36 15.08
N GLY A 195 -13.27 17.35 15.67
CA GLY A 195 -14.17 17.51 16.80
C GLY A 195 -15.51 18.17 16.47
N GLU A 196 -15.90 18.17 15.19
CA GLU A 196 -17.18 18.71 14.70
C GLU A 196 -18.34 17.76 15.05
N ILE A 197 -18.08 16.45 15.03
CA ILE A 197 -18.98 15.36 15.46
C ILE A 197 -18.23 14.35 16.32
N SER A 198 -18.94 13.46 17.04
CA SER A 198 -18.29 12.37 17.77
C SER A 198 -17.88 11.22 16.85
N ALA A 199 -17.01 10.33 17.33
CA ALA A 199 -16.64 9.12 16.57
C ALA A 199 -17.84 8.18 16.40
N GLU A 200 -18.74 8.14 17.38
CA GLU A 200 -20.00 7.40 17.32
C GLU A 200 -20.94 7.99 16.28
N GLU A 201 -21.11 9.32 16.26
CA GLU A 201 -21.94 10.01 15.26
C GLU A 201 -21.40 9.81 13.83
N ALA A 202 -20.07 9.90 13.65
CA ALA A 202 -19.43 9.59 12.37
C ALA A 202 -19.72 8.15 11.92
N ALA A 203 -19.63 7.17 12.82
CA ALA A 203 -19.94 5.77 12.51
C ALA A 203 -21.42 5.57 12.17
N GLU A 204 -22.34 6.23 12.87
CA GLU A 204 -23.77 6.20 12.59
C GLU A 204 -24.08 6.80 11.21
N ASN A 205 -23.52 7.96 10.88
CA ASN A 205 -23.69 8.59 9.56
C ASN A 205 -23.16 7.70 8.44
N ILE A 206 -21.95 7.13 8.61
CA ILE A 206 -21.36 6.18 7.65
C ILE A 206 -22.28 4.97 7.44
N GLN A 207 -22.87 4.43 8.50
CA GLN A 207 -23.79 3.30 8.39
C GLN A 207 -25.05 3.66 7.59
N ILE A 208 -25.65 4.83 7.85
CA ILE A 208 -26.84 5.31 7.13
C ILE A 208 -26.54 5.45 5.63
N GLU A 209 -25.42 6.10 5.27
CA GLU A 209 -25.03 6.29 3.86
C GLU A 209 -24.78 4.94 3.14
N ILE A 210 -24.23 3.94 3.84
CA ILE A 210 -24.06 2.59 3.29
C ILE A 210 -25.42 1.90 3.07
N GLU A 211 -26.36 2.04 4.02
CA GLU A 211 -27.70 1.45 3.91
C GLU A 211 -28.51 2.08 2.77
N ASP A 212 -28.45 3.41 2.62
CA ASP A 212 -29.10 4.12 1.51
C ASP A 212 -28.49 3.69 0.16
N LEU A 213 -27.17 3.60 0.08
CA LEU A 213 -26.49 3.12 -1.13
C LEU A 213 -26.85 1.67 -1.46
N GLN A 214 -27.00 0.82 -0.45
CA GLN A 214 -27.44 -0.55 -0.63
C GLN A 214 -28.87 -0.59 -1.19
N PHE A 215 -29.78 0.21 -0.63
CA PHE A 215 -31.16 0.30 -1.11
C PHE A 215 -31.23 0.73 -2.58
N ASP A 216 -30.44 1.73 -2.97
CA ASP A 216 -30.37 2.22 -4.35
C ASP A 216 -29.82 1.18 -5.34
N LEU A 217 -28.94 0.28 -4.90
CA LEU A 217 -28.39 -0.79 -5.74
C LEU A 217 -29.34 -1.99 -5.90
N GLU A 218 -30.25 -2.18 -4.94
CA GLU A 218 -31.24 -3.27 -4.94
C GLU A 218 -32.55 -2.89 -5.66
N GLY A 219 -32.83 -1.59 -5.81
CA GLY A 219 -34.01 -1.01 -6.49
C GLY A 219 -33.90 -0.93 -8.01
#